data_AF-A0A0A1WFI0-F1
#
_entry.id   AF-A0A0A1WFI0-F1
#
_cell.length_a   1.000
_cell.length_b   1.000
_cell.length_c   1.000
_cell.angle_alpha   90.00
_cell.angle_beta   90.00
_cell.angle_gamma   90.00
#
_symmetry.space_group_name_H-M   'P 1'
#
loop_
_entity.id
_entity.type
_entity.pdbx_description
1 polymer ?
#
loop_
_entity_poly.entity_id
_entity_poly.type
_entity_poly.pdbx_seq_one_letter_code
_entity_poly.pdbx_strand_id
1 'polypeptide(L)'
;DLQTLSHLRFLMALLLKKISSQQKLQKLGYEKRLIDNVVVASLKLANRKACEDQSLTAIERMRRNVEEFLNWIVPAKAMETFRQEQQSVENILDKIVTMYMKHK
;
A
#
# COMPACT_ATOMS: atom_id res chain seq x y z
N ASP A 1 4.96 -7.46 -14.71
CA ASP A 1 6.32 -6.97 -14.41
C ASP A 1 6.70 -7.36 -12.99
N LEU A 2 7.76 -8.17 -12.83
CA LEU A 2 8.20 -8.69 -11.52
C LEU A 2 8.98 -7.65 -10.70
N GLN A 3 9.63 -6.71 -11.40
CA GLN A 3 10.40 -5.63 -10.80
C GLN A 3 9.45 -4.59 -10.20
N THR A 4 8.40 -4.19 -10.93
CA THR A 4 7.35 -3.29 -10.42
C THR A 4 6.65 -3.87 -9.19
N LEU A 5 6.30 -5.16 -9.22
CA LEU A 5 5.65 -5.83 -8.09
C LEU A 5 6.55 -5.83 -6.85
N SER A 6 7.83 -6.15 -7.01
CA SER A 6 8.81 -6.12 -5.92
C SER A 6 9.00 -4.71 -5.35
N HIS A 7 9.01 -3.70 -6.22
CA HIS A 7 9.09 -2.30 -5.81
C HIS A 7 7.86 -1.86 -5.00
N LEU A 8 6.65 -2.19 -5.46
CA LEU A 8 5.41 -1.92 -4.70
C LEU A 8 5.41 -2.59 -3.32
N ARG A 9 5.86 -3.85 -3.25
CA ARG A 9 6.00 -4.58 -1.96
C ARG A 9 6.97 -3.88 -1.03
N PHE A 10 8.11 -3.42 -1.55
CA PHE A 10 9.10 -2.70 -0.76
C PHE A 10 8.55 -1.38 -0.21
N LEU A 11 7.94 -0.56 -1.06
CA LEU A 11 7.34 0.71 -0.66
C LEU A 11 6.22 0.52 0.38
N MET A 12 5.35 -0.48 0.18
CA MET A 12 4.33 -0.82 1.17
C MET A 12 4.91 -1.28 2.49
N ALA A 13 5.99 -2.06 2.46
CA ALA A 13 6.65 -2.49 3.70
C ALA A 13 7.16 -1.29 4.50
N LEU A 14 7.85 -0.35 3.82
CA LEU A 14 8.32 0.89 4.43
C LEU A 14 7.17 1.73 5.00
N LEU A 15 6.10 1.89 4.23
CA LEU A 15 4.93 2.67 4.64
C LEU A 15 4.26 2.07 5.87
N LEU A 16 3.97 0.76 5.83
CA LEU A 16 3.38 0.02 6.95
C LEU A 16 4.23 0.16 8.21
N LYS A 17 5.55 0.00 8.09
CA LYS A 17 6.49 0.15 9.21
C LYS A 17 6.47 1.56 9.80
N LYS A 18 6.27 2.58 8.98
CA LYS A 18 6.25 3.99 9.40
C LYS A 18 4.94 4.39 10.08
N ILE A 19 3.78 3.94 9.55
CA ILE A 19 2.46 4.40 10.02
C ILE A 19 1.81 3.46 11.04
N SER A 20 2.27 2.21 11.16
CA SER A 20 1.69 1.21 12.07
C SER A 20 2.55 1.04 13.31
N SER A 21 1.90 0.79 14.45
CA SER A 21 2.60 0.40 15.67
C SER A 21 3.17 -1.02 15.57
N GLN A 22 4.25 -1.29 16.31
CA GLN A 22 4.92 -2.59 16.31
C GLN A 22 3.96 -3.75 16.65
N GLN A 23 3.04 -3.54 17.60
CA GLN A 23 2.02 -4.53 17.95
C GLN A 23 1.06 -4.83 16.79
N LYS A 24 0.64 -3.81 16.04
CA LYS A 24 -0.21 -4.00 14.85
C LYS A 24 0.55 -4.76 13.77
N LEU A 25 1.80 -4.40 13.49
CA LEU A 25 2.65 -5.08 12.51
C LEU A 25 2.85 -6.56 12.83
N GLN A 26 3.10 -6.89 14.10
CA GLN A 26 3.21 -8.28 14.53
C GLN A 26 1.90 -9.06 14.33
N LYS A 27 0.75 -8.48 14.68
CA LYS A 27 -0.57 -9.11 14.47
C LYS A 27 -0.87 -9.35 12.98
N LEU A 28 -0.41 -8.46 12.12
CA LEU A 28 -0.56 -8.58 10.67
C LEU A 28 0.43 -9.56 10.04
N GLY A 29 1.41 -10.07 10.81
CA GLY A 29 2.46 -10.95 10.32
C GLY A 29 3.51 -10.25 9.46
N TYR A 30 3.71 -8.95 9.66
CA TYR A 30 4.81 -8.19 9.03
C TYR A 30 6.16 -8.91 9.28
N GLU A 31 7.02 -8.99 8.25
CA GLU A 31 8.28 -9.78 8.23
C GLU A 31 8.14 -11.31 8.34
N LYS A 32 6.94 -11.84 8.64
CA LYS A 32 6.67 -13.29 8.71
C LYS A 32 5.90 -13.83 7.51
N ARG A 33 5.29 -12.96 6.71
CA ARG A 33 4.53 -13.33 5.51
C ARG A 33 4.73 -12.33 4.38
N LEU A 34 4.32 -12.74 3.18
CA LEU A 34 4.39 -11.92 1.98
C LEU A 34 3.62 -10.60 2.16
N ILE A 35 4.21 -9.49 1.71
CA ILE A 35 3.66 -8.14 1.94
C ILE A 35 2.25 -8.00 1.39
N ASP A 36 1.92 -8.60 0.25
CA ASP A 36 0.58 -8.55 -0.35
C ASP A 36 -0.47 -9.04 0.66
N ASN A 37 -0.16 -10.12 1.37
CA ASN A 37 -1.03 -10.64 2.42
C ASN A 37 -1.10 -9.65 3.60
N VAL A 38 0.01 -9.04 4.01
CA VAL A 38 0.03 -8.03 5.08
C VAL A 38 -0.85 -6.81 4.72
N VAL A 39 -0.80 -6.36 3.46
CA VAL A 39 -1.62 -5.25 2.96
C VAL A 39 -3.10 -5.63 3.00
N VAL A 40 -3.46 -6.82 2.50
CA VAL A 40 -4.84 -7.35 2.57
C VAL A 40 -5.33 -7.41 4.02
N ALA A 41 -4.52 -7.93 4.94
CA ALA A 41 -4.89 -7.99 6.35
C ALA A 41 -5.06 -6.59 6.97
N SER A 42 -4.20 -5.64 6.58
CA SER A 42 -4.30 -4.25 7.02
C SER A 42 -5.61 -3.59 6.55
N LEU A 43 -5.98 -3.80 5.29
CA LEU A 43 -7.23 -3.31 4.72
C LEU A 43 -8.44 -3.93 5.42
N LYS A 44 -8.45 -5.25 5.62
CA LYS A 44 -9.52 -5.95 6.36
C LYS A 44 -9.65 -5.44 7.78
N LEU A 45 -8.53 -5.23 8.48
CA LEU A 45 -8.52 -4.70 9.85
C LEU A 45 -9.06 -3.26 9.90
N ALA A 46 -8.84 -2.47 8.86
CA ALA A 46 -9.40 -1.14 8.69
C ALA A 46 -10.84 -1.13 8.12
N ASN A 47 -11.47 -2.30 7.97
CA ASN A 47 -12.78 -2.49 7.35
C ASN A 47 -12.89 -1.89 5.93
N ARG A 48 -11.79 -1.96 5.17
CA ARG A 48 -11.65 -1.52 3.78
C ARG A 48 -11.76 -2.69 2.82
N LYS A 49 -12.07 -2.39 1.55
CA LYS A 49 -12.13 -3.38 0.48
C LYS A 49 -10.72 -3.91 0.20
N ALA A 50 -10.50 -5.20 0.44
CA ALA A 50 -9.30 -5.90 0.03
C ALA A 50 -9.61 -6.74 -1.21
N CYS A 51 -8.74 -6.67 -2.22
CA CYS A 51 -8.80 -7.48 -3.42
C CYS A 51 -7.97 -8.76 -3.23
N GLU A 52 -8.67 -9.88 -3.11
CA GLU A 52 -8.09 -11.24 -3.01
C GLU A 52 -8.39 -12.10 -4.24
N ASP A 53 -8.89 -11.47 -5.30
CA ASP A 53 -9.32 -12.16 -6.52
C ASP A 53 -8.17 -12.93 -7.17
N GLN A 54 -8.27 -14.26 -7.14
CA GLN A 54 -7.24 -15.15 -7.66
C GLN A 54 -7.18 -15.16 -9.19
N SER A 55 -8.22 -14.69 -9.88
CA SER A 55 -8.24 -14.57 -11.34
C SER A 55 -7.33 -13.46 -11.87
N LEU A 56 -7.01 -12.47 -11.02
CA LEU A 56 -6.11 -11.36 -11.35
C LEU A 56 -4.65 -11.75 -11.15
N THR A 57 -3.77 -11.10 -11.91
CA THR A 57 -2.33 -11.24 -11.69
C THR A 57 -1.92 -10.64 -10.33
N ALA A 58 -0.79 -11.10 -9.77
CA ALA A 58 -0.31 -10.60 -8.49
C ALA A 58 -0.08 -9.07 -8.48
N ILE A 59 0.38 -8.50 -9.60
CA ILE A 59 0.58 -7.06 -9.74
C ILE A 59 -0.74 -6.29 -9.78
N GLU A 60 -1.77 -6.80 -10.45
CA GLU A 60 -3.10 -6.16 -10.48
C GLU A 60 -3.77 -6.18 -9.12
N ARG A 61 -3.72 -7.32 -8.41
CA ARG A 61 -4.18 -7.39 -7.02
C ARG A 61 -3.44 -6.39 -6.14
N MET A 62 -2.12 -6.35 -6.25
CA MET A 62 -1.29 -5.43 -5.46
C MET A 62 -1.67 -3.97 -5.75
N ARG A 63 -1.80 -3.57 -7.02
CA ARG A 63 -2.21 -2.21 -7.40
C ARG A 63 -3.56 -1.83 -6.81
N ARG A 64 -4.57 -2.68 -6.92
CA ARG A 64 -5.91 -2.41 -6.35
C ARG A 64 -5.86 -2.26 -4.83
N ASN A 65 -5.11 -3.13 -4.15
CA ASN A 65 -4.95 -3.05 -2.70
C ASN A 65 -4.17 -1.80 -2.27
N VAL A 66 -3.11 -1.43 -3.00
CA VAL A 66 -2.31 -0.23 -2.75
C VAL A 66 -3.15 1.02 -2.96
N GLU A 67 -3.90 1.09 -4.06
CA GLU A 67 -4.81 2.21 -4.34
C GLU A 67 -5.80 2.40 -3.19
N GLU A 68 -6.41 1.32 -2.72
CA GLU A 68 -7.39 1.40 -1.65
C GLU A 68 -6.78 1.71 -0.28
N PHE A 69 -5.53 1.31 -0.08
CA PHE A 69 -4.74 1.71 1.07
C PHE A 69 -4.40 3.20 1.04
N LEU A 70 -4.00 3.72 -0.13
CA LEU A 70 -3.70 5.14 -0.33
C LEU A 70 -4.96 6.00 -0.16
N ASN A 71 -6.10 5.59 -0.73
CA ASN A 71 -7.40 6.24 -0.52
C ASN A 71 -7.80 6.30 0.96
N TRP A 72 -7.31 5.37 1.78
CA TRP A 72 -7.59 5.36 3.21
C TRP A 72 -6.67 6.28 4.03
N ILE A 73 -5.36 6.27 3.76
CA ILE A 73 -4.39 7.02 4.57
C ILE A 73 -4.16 8.45 4.08
N VAL A 74 -4.38 8.71 2.79
CA VAL A 74 -4.11 10.00 2.16
C VAL A 74 -5.40 10.83 2.14
N PRO A 75 -5.36 12.12 2.50
CA PRO A 75 -6.53 13.00 2.42
C PRO A 75 -7.09 13.08 0.99
N ALA A 76 -8.41 13.13 0.86
CA ALA A 76 -9.11 13.16 -0.43
C ALA A 76 -8.56 14.25 -1.38
N LYS A 77 -8.29 15.45 -0.86
CA LYS A 77 -7.72 16.56 -1.65
C LYS A 77 -6.37 16.22 -2.30
N ALA A 78 -5.50 15.52 -1.58
CA ALA A 78 -4.21 15.08 -2.12
C ALA A 78 -4.40 13.94 -3.14
N MET A 79 -5.31 13.00 -2.87
CA MET A 79 -5.68 11.95 -3.85
C MET A 79 -6.28 12.53 -5.14
N GLU A 80 -7.10 13.58 -5.05
CA GLU A 80 -7.64 14.28 -6.22
C GLU A 80 -6.54 14.93 -7.07
N THR A 81 -5.55 15.58 -6.44
CA THR A 81 -4.38 16.12 -7.16
C THR A 81 -3.64 15.02 -7.91
N PHE A 82 -3.40 13.86 -7.28
CA PHE A 82 -2.74 12.75 -7.96
C PHE A 82 -3.55 12.17 -9.12
N ARG A 83 -4.88 12.14 -8.99
CA ARG A 83 -5.79 11.74 -10.09
C ARG A 83 -5.75 12.75 -11.23
N GLN A 84 -5.72 14.05 -10.94
CA GLN A 84 -5.59 15.11 -11.95
C GLN A 84 -4.25 15.06 -12.68
N GLU A 85 -3.17 14.72 -11.97
CA GLU A 85 -1.83 14.54 -12.54
C GLU A 85 -1.66 13.22 -13.33
N GLN A 86 -2.72 12.40 -13.48
CA GLN A 86 -2.70 11.09 -14.14
C GLN A 86 -1.57 10.17 -13.66
N GLN A 87 -1.23 10.25 -12.36
CA GLN A 87 -0.14 9.46 -11.84
C GLN A 87 -0.54 7.99 -11.64
N SER A 88 0.35 7.08 -12.03
CA SER A 88 0.21 5.66 -11.71
C SER A 88 0.28 5.44 -10.19
N VAL A 89 -0.41 4.40 -9.70
CA VAL A 89 -0.44 4.00 -8.29
C VAL A 89 0.97 3.82 -7.71
N GLU A 90 1.91 3.30 -8.51
CA GLU A 90 3.33 3.19 -8.14
C GLU A 90 3.96 4.55 -7.81
N ASN A 91 3.76 5.54 -8.68
CA ASN A 91 4.35 6.88 -8.52
C ASN A 91 3.73 7.62 -7.33
N ILE A 92 2.43 7.43 -7.10
CA ILE A 92 1.75 8.00 -5.94
C ILE A 92 2.30 7.38 -4.66
N LEU A 93 2.41 6.04 -4.62
CA LEU A 93 2.97 5.34 -3.47
C LEU A 93 4.40 5.80 -3.18
N ASP A 94 5.25 5.93 -4.20
CA ASP A 94 6.63 6.40 -4.05
C ASP A 94 6.69 7.84 -3.49
N LYS A 95 5.89 8.75 -4.05
CA LYS A 95 5.76 10.13 -3.54
C LYS A 95 5.34 10.14 -2.07
N ILE A 96 4.32 9.35 -1.71
CA ILE A 96 3.80 9.27 -0.34
C ILE A 96 4.87 8.71 0.61
N VAL A 97 5.50 7.59 0.28
CA VAL A 97 6.58 7.01 1.09
C VAL A 97 7.72 8.02 1.26
N THR A 98 8.11 8.70 0.19
CA THR A 98 9.15 9.74 0.22
C THR A 98 8.75 10.91 1.14
N MET A 99 7.50 11.37 1.10
CA MET A 99 7.00 12.42 2.01
C MET A 99 7.07 11.96 3.47
N TYR A 100 6.56 10.77 3.79
CA TYR A 100 6.60 10.21 5.15
C TYR A 100 8.03 9.94 5.66
N MET A 101 8.99 9.72 4.76
CA MET A 101 10.40 9.52 5.10
C MET A 101 11.18 10.84 5.25
N LYS A 102 10.79 11.92 4.54
CA LYS A 102 11.43 13.23 4.63
C LYS A 102 11.05 14.02 5.88
N HIS A 103 9.89 13.76 6.48
CA HIS A 103 9.56 14.26 7.82
C HIS A 103 10.39 13.49 8.88
N LYS A 104 11.59 14.01 9.14
CA LYS A 104 12.50 13.65 10.23
C LYS A 104 12.69 14.86 11.14
#